data_AF-A0A952SSN2-F1
#
_entry.id   AF-A0A952SSN2-F1
#
_cell.length_a   1.000
_cell.length_b   1.000
_cell.length_c   1.000
_cell.angle_alpha   90.00
_cell.angle_beta   90.00
_cell.angle_gamma   90.00
#
_symmetry.space_group_name_H-M   'P 1'
#
loop_
_entity.id
_entity.type
_entity.pdbx_description
1 polymer ?
#
loop_
_entity_poly.entity_id
_entity_poly.type
_entity_poly.pdbx_seq_one_letter_code
_entity_poly.pdbx_strand_id
1 'polypeptide(L)'
;MNKREHKLYEELGDLARFVENATKAISEAGSQIISSSQQLPTASSHLSDLNKMTEEGTLEVMRLTELIQDEHSRIGKELRTVIEVLQTMDCTKLAERLNNINTVVAQEGKYLTDIMTALSFQDLVAQRVKKLVSILDEVQHKLMELVVVFGLQQNGETVVKDGAAGHLLKQLEESKTTAMKQKVADDILAQFGFK
;
A
#
# COMPACT_ATOMS: atom_id res chain seq x y z
N MET A 1 -29.03 -54.70 -27.93
CA MET A 1 -28.32 -53.51 -27.41
C MET A 1 -27.13 -53.97 -26.60
N ASN A 2 -25.94 -53.47 -26.95
CA ASN A 2 -24.66 -54.11 -26.66
C ASN A 2 -24.15 -53.69 -25.27
N LYS A 3 -23.73 -54.64 -24.41
CA LYS A 3 -23.18 -54.38 -23.06
C LYS A 3 -22.05 -53.33 -23.02
N ARG A 4 -21.35 -53.12 -24.14
CA ARG A 4 -20.30 -52.11 -24.31
C ARG A 4 -20.84 -50.68 -24.47
N GLU A 5 -21.98 -50.50 -25.13
CA GLU A 5 -22.61 -49.18 -25.27
C GLU A 5 -23.07 -48.69 -23.90
N HIS A 6 -23.68 -49.58 -23.11
CA HIS A 6 -24.18 -49.23 -21.79
C HIS A 6 -23.06 -48.78 -20.82
N LYS A 7 -21.89 -49.43 -20.91
CA LYS A 7 -20.70 -49.09 -20.12
C LYS A 7 -20.06 -47.77 -20.58
N LEU A 8 -20.11 -47.47 -21.88
CA LEU A 8 -19.63 -46.19 -22.42
C LEU A 8 -20.54 -45.02 -22.00
N TYR A 9 -21.86 -45.23 -21.96
CA TYR A 9 -22.80 -44.24 -21.44
C TYR A 9 -22.64 -44.01 -19.93
N GLU A 10 -22.29 -45.04 -19.18
CA GLU A 10 -22.01 -44.95 -17.74
C GLU A 10 -20.72 -44.15 -17.48
N GLU A 11 -19.62 -44.47 -18.17
CA GLU A 11 -18.36 -43.71 -18.07
C GLU A 11 -18.51 -42.26 -18.56
N LEU A 12 -19.32 -42.01 -19.58
CA LEU A 12 -19.62 -40.65 -20.05
C LEU A 12 -20.47 -39.86 -19.03
N GLY A 13 -21.40 -40.52 -18.35
CA GLY A 13 -22.19 -39.93 -17.27
C GLY A 13 -21.36 -39.60 -16.03
N ASP A 14 -20.41 -40.47 -15.68
CA ASP A 14 -19.45 -40.22 -14.60
C ASP A 14 -18.50 -39.08 -14.94
N LEU A 15 -18.03 -39.00 -16.19
CA LEU A 15 -17.23 -37.87 -16.67
C LEU A 15 -18.04 -36.56 -16.64
N ALA A 16 -19.30 -36.57 -17.06
CA ALA A 16 -20.17 -35.40 -17.00
C ALA A 16 -20.37 -34.91 -15.55
N ARG A 17 -20.62 -35.83 -14.61
CA ARG A 17 -20.71 -35.50 -13.18
C ARG A 17 -19.40 -34.99 -12.60
N PHE A 18 -18.27 -35.56 -13.02
CA PHE A 18 -16.96 -35.08 -12.60
C PHE A 18 -16.71 -33.64 -13.08
N VAL A 19 -17.05 -33.36 -14.35
CA VAL A 19 -16.97 -32.01 -14.92
C VAL A 19 -17.89 -31.05 -14.15
N GLU A 20 -19.14 -31.42 -13.91
CA GLU A 20 -20.13 -30.62 -13.15
C GLU A 20 -19.65 -30.30 -11.72
N ASN A 21 -19.09 -31.29 -11.03
CA ASN A 21 -18.55 -31.10 -9.68
C ASN A 21 -17.30 -30.21 -9.69
N ALA A 22 -16.45 -30.33 -10.72
CA ALA A 22 -15.29 -29.47 -10.89
C ALA A 22 -15.70 -28.02 -11.19
N THR A 23 -16.68 -27.79 -12.08
CA THR A 23 -17.22 -26.44 -12.34
C THR A 23 -17.86 -25.83 -11.10
N LYS A 24 -18.59 -26.61 -10.32
CA LYS A 24 -19.19 -26.13 -9.06
C LYS A 24 -18.13 -25.72 -8.03
N ALA A 25 -17.10 -26.56 -7.83
CA ALA A 25 -15.99 -26.25 -6.92
C ALA A 25 -15.21 -25.00 -7.36
N ILE A 26 -14.99 -24.83 -8.67
CA ILE A 26 -14.34 -23.63 -9.22
C ILE A 26 -15.22 -22.38 -9.04
N SER A 27 -16.54 -22.50 -9.22
CA SER A 27 -17.50 -21.42 -8.99
C SER A 27 -17.50 -20.95 -7.52
N GLU A 28 -17.56 -21.89 -6.58
CA GLU A 28 -17.51 -21.59 -5.14
C GLU A 28 -16.19 -20.92 -4.75
N ALA A 29 -15.05 -21.43 -5.24
CA ALA A 29 -13.76 -20.79 -5.03
C ALA A 29 -13.69 -19.37 -5.64
N GLY A 30 -14.25 -19.19 -6.85
CA GLY A 30 -14.34 -17.88 -7.51
C GLY A 30 -15.13 -16.87 -6.67
N SER A 31 -16.23 -17.28 -6.03
CA SER A 31 -17.04 -16.40 -5.17
C SER A 31 -16.28 -15.90 -3.93
N GLN A 32 -15.46 -16.76 -3.31
CA GLN A 32 -14.62 -16.38 -2.17
C GLN A 32 -13.45 -15.47 -2.57
N ILE A 33 -12.94 -15.65 -3.78
CA ILE A 33 -11.90 -14.79 -4.36
C ILE A 33 -12.47 -13.39 -4.66
N ILE A 34 -13.70 -13.31 -5.18
CA ILE A 34 -14.41 -12.03 -5.42
C ILE A 34 -14.59 -11.24 -4.13
N SER A 35 -15.10 -11.89 -3.08
CA SER A 35 -15.36 -11.21 -1.80
C SER A 35 -14.06 -10.70 -1.16
N SER A 36 -12.99 -11.47 -1.22
CA SER A 36 -11.66 -11.06 -0.74
C SER A 36 -11.05 -9.94 -1.60
N SER A 37 -11.29 -9.96 -2.91
CA SER A 37 -10.81 -8.92 -3.85
C SER A 37 -11.40 -7.54 -3.55
N GLN A 38 -12.59 -7.45 -2.95
CA GLN A 38 -13.22 -6.17 -2.62
C GLN A 38 -12.51 -5.44 -1.46
N GLN A 39 -11.74 -6.16 -0.64
CA GLN A 39 -11.01 -5.59 0.50
C GLN A 39 -9.61 -5.10 0.13
N LEU A 40 -9.05 -5.53 -1.01
CA LEU A 40 -7.70 -5.17 -1.45
C LEU A 40 -7.52 -3.66 -1.74
N PRO A 41 -8.46 -2.96 -2.41
CA PRO A 41 -8.35 -1.52 -2.62
C PRO A 41 -8.31 -0.75 -1.30
N THR A 42 -9.15 -1.15 -0.34
CA THR A 42 -9.20 -0.54 1.00
C THR A 42 -7.89 -0.77 1.75
N ALA A 43 -7.32 -1.97 1.69
CA ALA A 43 -6.03 -2.27 2.29
C ALA A 43 -4.88 -1.44 1.65
N SER A 44 -4.91 -1.29 0.32
CA SER A 44 -3.96 -0.46 -0.43
C SER A 44 -4.05 1.01 0.00
N SER A 45 -5.28 1.56 0.10
CA SER A 45 -5.53 2.92 0.61
C SER A 45 -5.03 3.09 2.03
N HIS A 46 -5.37 2.19 2.94
CA HIS A 46 -4.93 2.26 4.34
C HIS A 46 -3.40 2.23 4.48
N LEU A 47 -2.71 1.42 3.67
CA LEU A 47 -1.25 1.40 3.66
C LEU A 47 -0.66 2.72 3.14
N SER A 48 -1.25 3.30 2.09
CA SER A 48 -0.86 4.61 1.59
C SER A 48 -1.06 5.72 2.63
N ASP A 49 -2.21 5.72 3.31
CA ASP A 49 -2.53 6.70 4.35
C ASP A 49 -1.58 6.56 5.55
N LEU A 50 -1.31 5.32 5.99
CA LEU A 50 -0.36 5.06 7.07
C LEU A 50 1.04 5.53 6.70
N ASN A 51 1.48 5.31 5.45
CA ASN A 51 2.76 5.81 4.98
C ASN A 51 2.84 7.33 5.05
N LYS A 52 1.79 8.02 4.57
CA LYS A 52 1.70 9.48 4.59
C LYS A 52 1.71 10.03 6.02
N MET A 53 0.91 9.47 6.93
CA MET A 53 0.89 9.89 8.33
C MET A 53 2.26 9.68 9.02
N THR A 54 2.94 8.59 8.68
CA THR A 54 4.28 8.29 9.23
C THR A 54 5.33 9.26 8.69
N GLU A 55 5.24 9.62 7.41
CA GLU A 55 6.11 10.63 6.78
C GLU A 55 5.91 12.01 7.43
N GLU A 56 4.66 12.47 7.54
CA GLU A 56 4.32 13.75 8.16
C GLU A 56 4.81 13.82 9.62
N GLY A 57 4.57 12.76 10.40
CA GLY A 57 5.07 12.67 11.77
C GLY A 57 6.60 12.70 11.85
N THR A 58 7.29 12.03 10.93
CA THR A 58 8.76 12.01 10.88
C THR A 58 9.32 13.40 10.57
N LEU A 59 8.76 14.08 9.56
CA LEU A 59 9.15 15.44 9.19
C LEU A 59 8.94 16.43 10.33
N GLU A 60 7.83 16.30 11.08
CA GLU A 60 7.57 17.16 12.24
C GLU A 60 8.58 16.92 13.37
N VAL A 61 8.93 15.66 13.67
CA VAL A 61 9.98 15.35 14.66
C VAL A 61 11.33 15.91 14.23
N MET A 62 11.69 15.79 12.95
CA MET A 62 12.92 16.39 12.41
C MET A 62 12.91 17.92 12.57
N ARG A 63 11.81 18.58 12.20
CA ARG A 63 11.65 20.04 12.37
C ARG A 63 11.83 20.48 13.81
N LEU A 64 11.19 19.78 14.76
CA LEU A 64 11.33 20.07 16.20
C LEU A 64 12.77 19.84 16.68
N THR A 65 13.45 18.82 16.17
CA THR A 65 14.85 18.49 16.49
C THR A 65 15.79 19.61 16.02
N GLU A 66 15.59 20.14 14.81
CA GLU A 66 16.34 21.28 14.27
C GLU A 66 16.14 22.55 15.12
N LEU A 67 14.90 22.84 15.51
CA LEU A 67 14.58 23.97 16.41
C LEU A 67 15.34 23.88 17.74
N ILE A 68 15.34 22.70 18.36
CA ILE A 68 16.07 22.47 19.61
C ILE A 68 17.58 22.67 19.39
N GLN A 69 18.12 22.19 18.26
CA GLN A 69 19.54 22.33 17.94
C GLN A 69 19.95 23.80 17.75
N ASP A 70 19.11 24.60 17.10
CA ASP A 70 19.31 26.05 16.97
C ASP A 70 19.27 26.76 18.33
N GLU A 71 18.31 26.41 19.19
CA GLU A 71 18.23 26.93 20.55
C GLU A 71 19.45 26.54 21.39
N HIS A 72 19.91 25.29 21.32
CA HIS A 72 21.12 24.82 21.99
C HIS A 72 22.36 25.60 21.51
N SER A 73 22.46 25.88 20.20
CA SER A 73 23.53 26.70 19.64
C SER A 73 23.52 28.12 20.19
N ARG A 74 22.33 28.74 20.33
CA ARG A 74 22.17 30.07 20.95
C ARG A 74 22.54 30.04 22.43
N ILE A 75 22.00 29.09 23.20
CA ILE A 75 22.30 28.90 24.62
C ILE A 75 23.80 28.73 24.84
N GLY A 76 24.47 27.90 24.03
CA GLY A 76 25.90 27.69 24.14
C GLY A 76 26.74 28.95 23.86
N LYS A 77 26.27 29.85 22.97
CA LYS A 77 26.92 31.15 22.74
C LYS A 77 26.77 32.06 23.96
N GLU A 78 25.56 32.20 24.49
CA GLU A 78 25.31 33.03 25.68
C GLU A 78 26.08 32.52 26.90
N LEU A 79 26.10 31.19 27.12
CA LEU A 79 26.88 30.58 28.20
C LEU A 79 28.37 30.90 28.08
N ARG A 80 28.94 30.86 26.87
CA ARG A 80 30.35 31.24 26.66
C ARG A 80 30.63 32.69 27.04
N THR A 81 29.79 33.63 26.61
CA THR A 81 29.92 35.04 26.99
C THR A 81 29.87 35.23 28.50
N VAL A 82 28.94 34.56 29.19
CA VAL A 82 28.84 34.63 30.65
C VAL A 82 30.06 34.02 31.34
N ILE A 83 30.57 32.89 30.84
CA ILE A 83 31.79 32.25 31.36
C ILE A 83 32.99 33.20 31.24
N GLU A 84 33.17 33.88 30.10
CA GLU A 84 34.24 34.86 29.89
C GLU A 84 34.16 36.02 30.91
N VAL A 85 32.95 36.58 31.12
CA VAL A 85 32.75 37.63 32.13
C VAL A 85 33.10 37.11 33.53
N LEU A 86 32.64 35.92 33.91
CA LEU A 86 32.93 35.35 35.22
C LEU A 86 34.42 35.06 35.44
N GLN A 87 35.14 34.67 34.39
CA GLN A 87 36.59 34.50 34.44
C GLN A 87 37.30 35.84 34.70
N THR A 88 36.85 36.94 34.07
CA THR A 88 37.41 38.28 34.34
C THR A 88 37.09 38.80 35.75
N MET A 89 36.03 38.31 36.39
CA MET A 89 35.65 38.66 37.77
C MET A 89 36.20 37.68 38.82
N ASP A 90 37.17 36.82 38.47
CA ASP A 90 37.75 35.78 39.33
C ASP A 90 36.73 34.79 39.94
N CYS A 91 35.55 34.67 39.34
CA CYS A 91 34.47 33.78 39.77
C CYS A 91 34.64 32.36 39.20
N THR A 92 35.82 31.77 39.40
CA THR A 92 36.30 30.53 38.74
C THR A 92 35.40 29.31 38.96
N LYS A 93 34.92 29.07 40.19
CA LYS A 93 34.02 27.94 40.51
C LYS A 93 32.68 28.02 39.78
N LEU A 94 32.15 29.22 39.58
CA LEU A 94 30.88 29.41 38.87
C LEU A 94 31.09 29.24 37.37
N ALA A 95 32.17 29.80 36.83
CA ALA A 95 32.59 29.61 35.44
C ALA A 95 32.77 28.13 35.08
N GLU A 96 33.41 27.34 35.95
CA GLU A 96 33.57 25.89 35.76
C GLU A 96 32.21 25.15 35.72
N ARG A 97 31.30 25.46 36.65
CA ARG A 97 29.94 24.87 36.64
C ARG A 97 29.17 25.20 35.36
N LEU A 98 29.23 26.45 34.90
CA LEU A 98 28.61 26.86 33.64
C LEU A 98 29.25 26.19 32.43
N ASN A 99 30.56 25.97 32.45
CA ASN A 99 31.25 25.24 31.39
C ASN A 99 30.84 23.76 31.33
N ASN A 100 30.61 23.13 32.49
CA ASN A 100 30.06 21.77 32.55
C ASN A 100 28.65 21.72 31.93
N ILE A 101 27.78 22.69 32.26
CA ILE A 101 26.45 22.80 31.64
C ILE A 101 26.56 22.98 30.12
N ASN A 102 27.44 23.89 29.66
CA ASN A 102 27.67 24.12 28.23
C ASN A 102 28.16 22.86 27.50
N THR A 103 28.97 22.03 28.17
CA THR A 103 29.43 20.74 27.63
C THR A 103 28.28 19.74 27.50
N VAL A 104 27.37 19.67 28.49
CA VAL A 104 26.17 18.83 28.42
C VAL A 104 25.26 19.26 27.26
N VAL A 105 24.97 20.55 27.12
CA VAL A 105 24.16 21.09 26.02
C VAL A 105 24.79 20.77 24.66
N ALA A 106 26.12 20.88 24.53
CA ALA A 106 26.83 20.51 23.32
C ALA A 106 26.76 19.00 23.02
N GLN A 107 26.75 18.17 24.06
CA GLN A 107 26.59 16.73 23.92
C GLN A 107 25.17 16.34 23.49
N GLU A 108 24.14 17.01 24.01
CA GLU A 108 22.76 16.81 23.58
C GLU A 108 22.56 17.10 22.09
N GLY A 109 23.27 18.10 21.55
CA GLY A 109 23.28 18.36 20.10
C GLY A 109 23.71 17.15 19.25
N LYS A 110 24.59 16.29 19.77
CA LYS A 110 24.95 15.03 19.09
C LYS A 110 23.78 14.04 19.08
N TYR A 111 23.07 13.90 20.20
CA TYR A 111 21.90 13.01 20.27
C TYR A 111 20.79 13.47 19.32
N LEU A 112 20.58 14.77 19.17
CA LEU A 112 19.64 15.32 18.18
C LEU A 112 20.05 14.94 16.75
N THR A 113 21.35 15.01 16.43
CA THR A 113 21.88 14.56 15.13
C THR A 113 21.70 13.05 14.92
N ASP A 114 21.91 12.25 15.97
CA ASP A 114 21.69 10.80 15.93
C ASP A 114 20.20 10.47 15.72
N ILE A 115 19.28 11.23 16.33
CA ILE A 115 17.83 11.10 16.12
C ILE A 115 17.48 11.39 14.65
N MET A 116 17.96 12.49 14.08
CA MET A 116 17.74 12.80 12.66
C MET A 116 18.26 11.69 11.74
N THR A 117 19.44 11.17 12.05
CA THR A 117 20.03 10.06 11.29
C THR A 117 19.19 8.79 11.43
N ALA A 118 18.73 8.47 12.64
CA ALA A 118 17.88 7.32 12.88
C ALA A 118 16.59 7.42 12.08
N LEU A 119 15.93 8.59 12.05
CA LEU A 119 14.68 8.85 11.33
C LEU A 119 14.79 8.70 9.80
N SER A 120 16.00 8.77 9.22
CA SER A 120 16.21 8.50 7.79
C SER A 120 15.76 7.11 7.34
N PHE A 121 15.56 6.16 8.26
CA PHE A 121 14.98 4.84 7.95
C PHE A 121 13.56 4.91 7.36
N GLN A 122 12.85 6.03 7.58
CA GLN A 122 11.49 6.23 7.07
C GLN A 122 11.44 6.13 5.54
N ASP A 123 12.46 6.59 4.81
CA ASP A 123 12.50 6.46 3.35
C ASP A 123 12.47 4.98 2.93
N LEU A 124 13.22 4.12 3.64
CA LEU A 124 13.19 2.68 3.39
C LEU A 124 11.81 2.08 3.72
N VAL A 125 11.14 2.56 4.75
CA VAL A 125 9.76 2.14 5.09
C VAL A 125 8.81 2.56 3.98
N ALA A 126 8.87 3.80 3.51
CA ALA A 126 8.02 4.33 2.45
C ALA A 126 8.18 3.56 1.14
N GLN A 127 9.42 3.25 0.76
CA GLN A 127 9.70 2.42 -0.40
C GLN A 127 9.10 1.01 -0.28
N ARG A 128 9.17 0.39 0.91
CA ARG A 128 8.59 -0.93 1.16
C ARG A 128 7.07 -0.90 1.10
N VAL A 129 6.43 0.12 1.69
CA VAL A 129 4.97 0.30 1.63
C VAL A 129 4.53 0.51 0.18
N LYS A 130 5.22 1.35 -0.59
CA LYS A 130 4.92 1.56 -2.02
C LYS A 130 4.99 0.26 -2.84
N LYS A 131 5.96 -0.61 -2.55
CA LYS A 131 6.05 -1.94 -3.17
C LYS A 131 4.87 -2.83 -2.78
N LEU A 132 4.47 -2.84 -1.51
CA LEU A 132 3.31 -3.61 -1.04
C LEU A 132 2.02 -3.14 -1.71
N VAL A 133 1.81 -1.83 -1.80
CA VAL A 133 0.68 -1.21 -2.53
C VAL A 133 0.66 -1.69 -3.99
N SER A 134 1.81 -1.64 -4.68
CA SER A 134 1.91 -2.12 -6.06
C SER A 134 1.59 -3.61 -6.22
N ILE A 135 1.97 -4.45 -5.25
CA ILE A 135 1.65 -5.88 -5.26
C ILE A 135 0.15 -6.08 -5.07
N LEU A 136 -0.46 -5.34 -4.14
CA LEU A 136 -1.91 -5.41 -3.90
C LEU A 136 -2.70 -5.00 -5.15
N ASP A 137 -2.27 -3.94 -5.85
CA ASP A 137 -2.88 -3.50 -7.11
C ASP A 137 -2.74 -4.56 -8.21
N GLU A 138 -1.59 -5.24 -8.31
CA GLU A 138 -1.39 -6.34 -9.28
C GLU A 138 -2.30 -7.54 -8.97
N VAL A 139 -2.40 -7.91 -7.69
CA VAL A 139 -3.31 -8.97 -7.24
C VAL A 139 -4.75 -8.59 -7.55
N GLN A 140 -5.17 -7.36 -7.24
CA GLN A 140 -6.49 -6.85 -7.59
C GLN A 140 -6.77 -6.98 -9.10
N HIS A 141 -5.81 -6.60 -9.95
CA HIS A 141 -6.00 -6.69 -11.40
C HIS A 141 -6.17 -8.13 -11.88
N LYS A 142 -5.34 -9.06 -11.40
CA LYS A 142 -5.44 -10.48 -11.73
C LYS A 142 -6.75 -11.11 -11.24
N LEU A 143 -7.19 -10.75 -10.03
CA LEU A 143 -8.48 -11.21 -9.51
C LEU A 143 -9.63 -10.65 -10.34
N MET A 144 -9.61 -9.37 -10.69
CA MET A 144 -10.62 -8.76 -11.54
C MET A 144 -10.69 -9.43 -12.93
N GLU A 145 -9.55 -9.72 -13.55
CA GLU A 145 -9.47 -10.46 -14.81
C GLU A 145 -10.08 -11.86 -14.68
N LEU A 146 -9.76 -12.58 -13.60
CA LEU A 146 -10.36 -13.86 -13.26
C LEU A 146 -11.89 -13.75 -13.15
N VAL A 147 -12.39 -12.74 -12.44
CA VAL A 147 -13.82 -12.51 -12.24
C VAL A 147 -14.53 -12.21 -13.55
N VAL A 148 -13.92 -11.42 -14.43
CA VAL A 148 -14.47 -11.16 -15.77
C VAL A 148 -14.51 -12.45 -16.58
N VAL A 149 -13.42 -13.22 -16.64
CA VAL A 149 -13.36 -14.47 -17.41
C VAL A 149 -14.35 -15.51 -16.90
N PHE A 150 -14.45 -15.72 -15.60
CA PHE A 150 -15.33 -16.74 -15.01
C PHE A 150 -16.79 -16.27 -14.87
N GLY A 151 -17.02 -14.98 -14.60
CA GLY A 151 -18.35 -14.38 -14.55
C GLY A 151 -19.06 -14.37 -15.90
N LEU A 152 -18.30 -14.24 -17.00
CA LEU A 152 -18.83 -14.37 -18.36
C LEU A 152 -19.16 -15.83 -18.73
N GLN A 153 -18.46 -16.82 -18.15
CA GLN A 153 -18.68 -18.24 -18.45
C GLN A 153 -19.90 -18.84 -17.73
N GLN A 154 -20.29 -18.32 -16.56
CA GLN A 154 -21.48 -18.81 -15.85
C GLN A 154 -22.80 -18.28 -16.44
N ASN A 155 -22.80 -17.08 -17.05
CA ASN A 155 -24.00 -16.47 -17.61
C ASN A 155 -24.10 -16.74 -19.12
N GLY A 156 -24.26 -18.02 -19.51
CA GLY A 156 -24.59 -18.41 -20.88
C GLY A 156 -25.90 -17.84 -21.45
N GLU A 157 -26.52 -16.87 -20.77
CA GLU A 157 -27.71 -16.16 -21.18
C GLU A 157 -27.45 -14.65 -21.15
N THR A 158 -27.76 -14.02 -22.29
CA THR A 158 -27.90 -12.58 -22.54
C THR A 158 -27.57 -11.67 -21.35
N VAL A 159 -26.39 -11.04 -21.40
CA VAL A 159 -25.95 -10.00 -20.47
C VAL A 159 -27.01 -8.90 -20.40
N VAL A 160 -27.81 -8.91 -19.34
CA VAL A 160 -28.70 -7.80 -19.00
C VAL A 160 -27.80 -6.62 -18.61
N LYS A 161 -27.92 -5.52 -19.35
CA LYS A 161 -27.11 -4.29 -19.24
C LYS A 161 -27.09 -3.62 -17.85
N ASP A 162 -27.79 -4.18 -16.87
CA ASP A 162 -27.99 -3.63 -15.52
C ASP A 162 -27.55 -4.58 -14.40
N GLY A 163 -26.94 -5.73 -14.74
CA GLY A 163 -26.42 -6.69 -13.77
C GLY A 163 -25.02 -6.31 -13.24
N ALA A 164 -24.61 -6.93 -12.13
CA ALA A 164 -23.32 -6.68 -11.45
C ALA A 164 -22.09 -6.69 -12.39
N ALA A 165 -22.12 -7.48 -13.47
CA ALA A 165 -21.09 -7.51 -14.51
C ALA A 165 -20.98 -6.20 -15.30
N GLY A 166 -22.11 -5.54 -15.62
CA GLY A 166 -22.13 -4.22 -16.28
C GLY A 166 -21.60 -3.11 -15.38
N HIS A 167 -21.87 -3.20 -14.08
CA HIS A 167 -21.35 -2.24 -13.10
C HIS A 167 -19.83 -2.40 -12.87
N LEU A 168 -19.33 -3.64 -12.90
CA LEU A 168 -17.89 -3.95 -12.85
C LEU A 168 -17.15 -3.50 -14.12
N LEU A 169 -17.76 -3.68 -15.30
CA LEU A 169 -17.26 -3.15 -16.58
C LEU A 169 -17.14 -1.62 -16.55
N LYS A 170 -18.16 -0.94 -16.00
CA LYS A 170 -18.16 0.53 -15.88
C LYS A 170 -17.08 1.03 -14.90
N GLN A 171 -16.89 0.34 -13.77
CA GLN A 171 -15.77 0.64 -12.85
C GLN A 171 -14.39 0.38 -13.48
N LEU A 172 -14.27 -0.65 -14.32
CA LEU A 172 -13.09 -0.93 -15.12
C LEU A 172 -12.80 0.18 -16.13
N GLU A 173 -13.83 0.73 -16.78
CA GLU A 173 -13.70 1.90 -17.66
C GLU A 173 -13.33 3.17 -16.92
N GLU A 174 -13.89 3.40 -15.74
CA GLU A 174 -13.60 4.58 -14.91
C GLU A 174 -12.18 4.53 -14.30
N SER A 175 -11.64 3.32 -14.07
CA SER A 175 -10.27 3.11 -13.59
C SER A 175 -9.16 3.29 -14.65
N LYS A 176 -9.50 3.71 -15.88
CA LYS A 176 -8.58 3.86 -17.04
C LYS A 176 -7.48 4.89 -16.82
N THR A 177 -6.38 4.44 -16.21
CA THR A 177 -5.05 4.98 -16.49
C THR A 177 -4.46 4.24 -17.68
N THR A 178 -4.21 5.01 -18.74
CA THR A 178 -3.34 4.72 -19.89
C THR A 178 -3.93 3.91 -21.05
N ALA A 179 -4.65 4.62 -21.93
CA ALA A 179 -4.78 4.57 -23.40
C ALA A 179 -4.67 3.26 -24.23
N MET A 180 -3.95 2.22 -23.78
CA MET A 180 -3.79 0.94 -24.49
C MET A 180 -4.99 0.00 -24.31
N LYS A 181 -5.80 0.20 -23.26
CA LYS A 181 -6.94 -0.69 -22.90
C LYS A 181 -8.28 -0.28 -23.53
N GLN A 182 -8.37 0.88 -24.17
CA GLN A 182 -9.59 1.32 -24.89
C GLN A 182 -9.87 0.39 -26.08
N LYS A 183 -8.83 0.05 -26.84
CA LYS A 183 -8.95 -0.83 -28.02
C LYS A 183 -9.45 -2.23 -27.65
N VAL A 184 -8.96 -2.78 -26.54
CA VAL A 184 -9.37 -4.12 -26.06
C VAL A 184 -10.82 -4.08 -25.54
N ALA A 185 -11.21 -3.02 -24.83
CA ALA A 185 -12.59 -2.83 -24.40
C ALA A 185 -13.54 -2.66 -25.60
N ASP A 186 -13.15 -1.83 -26.58
CA ASP A 186 -13.92 -1.59 -27.81
C ASP A 186 -14.00 -2.85 -28.69
N ASP A 187 -12.92 -3.64 -28.77
CA ASP A 187 -12.88 -4.90 -29.53
C ASP A 187 -13.78 -5.97 -28.89
N ILE A 188 -13.84 -6.00 -27.55
CA ILE A 188 -14.78 -6.86 -26.81
C ILE A 188 -16.22 -6.37 -27.07
N LEU A 189 -16.50 -5.07 -26.95
CA LEU A 189 -17.84 -4.53 -27.22
C LEU A 189 -18.30 -4.80 -28.66
N ALA A 190 -17.40 -4.68 -29.63
CA ALA A 190 -17.66 -4.95 -31.04
C ALA A 190 -17.93 -6.44 -31.32
N GLN A 191 -17.21 -7.36 -30.66
CA GLN A 191 -17.45 -8.81 -30.79
C GLN A 191 -18.79 -9.26 -30.22
N PHE A 192 -19.38 -8.50 -29.28
CA PHE A 192 -20.68 -8.82 -28.66
C PHE A 192 -21.85 -7.99 -29.21
N GLY A 193 -21.67 -7.30 -30.34
CA GLY A 193 -22.77 -6.66 -31.09
C GLY A 193 -23.22 -5.29 -30.57
N PHE A 194 -22.42 -4.64 -29.72
CA PHE A 194 -22.64 -3.26 -29.33
C PHE A 194 -21.86 -2.32 -30.27
N LYS A 195 -22.58 -1.51 -31.05
CA LYS A 195 -22.06 -0.31 -31.71
C LYS A 195 -22.35 0.92 -30.88
#